data_AF-A0A522UPN9-F1
#
_entry.id   AF-A0A522UPN9-F1
#
_cell.length_a   1.000
_cell.length_b   1.000
_cell.length_c   1.000
_cell.angle_alpha   90.00
_cell.angle_beta   90.00
_cell.angle_gamma   90.00
#
_symmetry.space_group_name_H-M   'P 1'
#
loop_
_entity.id
_entity.type
_entity.pdbx_description
1 polymer ?
#
loop_
_entity_poly.entity_id
_entity_poly.type
_entity_poly.pdbx_seq_one_letter_code
_entity_poly.pdbx_strand_id
1 'polypeptide(L)' 'MSINELMLIVFLINLPFGYVRSSAAKFSRRWMMAVHIPVPFVFLLRIFSGLNWTTIPLLVLSDIAGQIAGGKLRK' A
#
# COMPACT_ATOMS: atom_id res chain seq x y z
N MET A 1 7.98 -16.89 1.83
CA MET A 1 7.10 -15.99 1.07
C MET A 1 7.87 -15.48 -0.14
N SER A 2 7.37 -15.74 -1.34
CA SER A 2 7.89 -15.23 -2.60
C SER A 2 7.60 -13.73 -2.75
N ILE A 3 8.29 -13.07 -3.68
CA ILE A 3 8.03 -11.66 -4.01
C ILE A 3 6.61 -11.45 -4.53
N ASN A 4 6.06 -12.38 -5.30
CA ASN A 4 4.71 -12.30 -5.86
C ASN A 4 3.64 -12.34 -4.77
N GLU A 5 3.81 -13.23 -3.78
CA GLU A 5 2.92 -13.33 -2.62
C GLU A 5 2.95 -12.03 -1.80
N LEU A 6 4.14 -11.48 -1.53
CA LEU A 6 4.25 -10.21 -0.81
C LEU A 6 3.64 -9.06 -1.59
N MET A 7 3.87 -8.98 -2.91
CA MET A 7 3.26 -7.96 -3.76
C MET A 7 1.74 -8.05 -3.73
N LEU A 8 1.16 -9.26 -3.79
CA LEU A 8 -0.28 -9.45 -3.70
C LEU A 8 -0.82 -8.97 -2.34
N ILE A 9 -0.15 -9.31 -1.24
CA ILE A 9 -0.54 -8.86 0.10
C ILE A 9 -0.48 -7.33 0.21
N VAL A 10 0.60 -6.72 -0.27
CA VAL A 10 0.76 -5.25 -0.27
C VAL A 10 -0.34 -4.56 -1.09
N PHE A 11 -0.68 -5.12 -2.26
CA PHE A 11 -1.77 -4.63 -3.10
C PHE A 11 -3.11 -4.68 -2.36
N LEU A 12 -3.45 -5.84 -1.79
CA LEU A 12 -4.70 -6.07 -1.08
C LEU A 12 -4.84 -5.20 0.17
N ILE A 13 -3.77 -5.05 0.96
CA ILE A 13 -3.74 -4.15 2.11
C ILE A 13 -4.01 -2.71 1.66
N ASN A 14 -3.47 -2.28 0.53
CA ASN A 14 -3.63 -0.90 0.05
C ASN A 14 -5.00 -0.59 -0.58
N LEU A 15 -5.83 -1.58 -0.91
CA LEU A 15 -7.19 -1.34 -1.42
C LEU A 15 -8.07 -0.50 -0.47
N PRO A 16 -8.27 -0.89 0.81
CA PRO A 16 -9.07 -0.09 1.74
C PRO A 16 -8.47 1.30 1.98
N PHE A 17 -7.15 1.43 2.02
CA PHE A 17 -6.49 2.72 2.18
C PHE A 17 -6.66 3.61 0.95
N GLY A 18 -6.61 3.05 -0.26
CA GLY A 18 -6.95 3.74 -1.50
C GLY A 18 -8.38 4.25 -1.51
N TYR A 19 -9.33 3.43 -1.06
CA TYR A 19 -10.73 3.81 -0.90
C TYR A 19 -10.88 4.99 0.06
N VAL A 20 -10.31 4.89 1.27
CA VAL A 20 -10.38 5.96 2.28
C VAL A 20 -9.69 7.24 1.78
N ARG A 21 -8.50 7.13 1.18
CA ARG A 21 -7.76 8.26 0.59
C ARG A 21 -8.59 9.00 -0.45
N SER A 22 -9.33 8.28 -1.30
CA SER A 22 -10.18 8.88 -2.34
C SER A 22 -11.40 9.64 -1.80
N SER A 23 -11.81 9.34 -0.56
CA SER A 23 -12.92 10.01 0.13
C SER A 23 -12.48 11.20 0.99
N ALA A 24 -11.17 11.37 1.21
CA ALA A 24 -10.62 12.41 2.06
C ALA A 24 -10.15 13.63 1.27
N ALA A 25 -10.31 14.83 1.83
CA ALA A 25 -9.71 16.05 1.27
C ALA A 25 -8.18 15.91 1.23
N LYS A 26 -7.58 16.24 0.09
CA LYS A 26 -6.12 16.17 -0.10
C LYS A 26 -5.42 16.98 0.99
N PHE A 27 -4.34 16.44 1.57
CA PHE A 27 -3.58 17.03 2.68
C PHE A 27 -4.33 17.18 4.02
N SER A 28 -5.56 16.66 4.14
CA SER A 28 -6.19 16.50 5.46
C SER A 28 -5.46 15.45 6.30
N ARG A 29 -5.64 15.49 7.62
CA ARG A 29 -5.13 14.45 8.53
C ARG A 29 -5.58 13.05 8.10
N ARG A 30 -6.83 12.89 7.68
CA ARG A 30 -7.37 11.62 7.19
C ARG A 30 -6.69 11.14 5.92
N TRP A 31 -6.41 12.06 4.98
CA TRP A 31 -5.68 11.74 3.76
C TRP A 31 -4.23 11.34 4.05
N MET A 32 -3.54 12.07 4.94
CA MET A 32 -2.18 11.74 5.35
C MET A 32 -2.11 10.36 6.01
N MET A 33 -3.03 10.06 6.94
CA MET A 33 -3.12 8.75 7.58
C MET A 33 -3.36 7.64 6.55
N ALA A 34 -4.27 7.85 5.60
CA ALA A 34 -4.56 6.86 4.58
C ALA A 34 -3.36 6.54 3.68
N VAL A 35 -2.46 7.51 3.45
CA VAL A 35 -1.26 7.32 2.63
C VAL A 35 -0.09 6.73 3.44
N HIS A 36 0.12 7.16 4.68
CA HIS A 36 1.32 6.82 5.45
C HIS A 36 1.16 5.60 6.34
N ILE A 37 -0.05 5.29 6.83
CA ILE A 37 -0.26 4.11 7.67
C ILE A 37 0.14 2.81 6.94
N PRO A 38 -0.18 2.60 5.65
CA PRO A 38 0.25 1.40 4.92
C PRO A 38 1.77 1.21 4.88
N VAL A 39 2.54 2.29 4.79
CA VAL A 39 4.00 2.23 4.57
C VAL A 39 4.75 1.46 5.67
N PRO A 40 4.54 1.71 6.98
CA PRO A 40 5.06 0.87 8.05
C PRO A 40 4.65 -0.61 7.96
N PHE A 41 3.41 -0.93 7.54
CA PHE A 41 2.99 -2.32 7.38
C PHE A 41 3.75 -3.01 6.24
N VAL A 42 3.88 -2.34 5.08
CA VAL A 42 4.67 -2.85 3.95
C VAL A 42 6.13 -3.06 4.34
N PHE A 43 6.71 -2.11 5.08
CA PHE A 43 8.08 -2.21 5.61
C PHE A 43 8.27 -3.42 6.54
N LEU A 44 7.37 -3.61 7.52
CA LEU A 44 7.41 -4.74 8.44
C LEU A 44 7.23 -6.07 7.71
N LEU A 45 6.27 -6.16 6.78
CA LEU A 45 6.05 -7.37 5.98
C LEU A 45 7.29 -7.76 5.18
N ARG A 46 8.00 -6.79 4.59
CA ARG A 46 9.25 -7.04 3.87
C ARG A 46 10.38 -7.51 4.79
N ILE A 47 10.45 -7.00 6.03
CA ILE A 47 11.44 -7.48 7.01
C ILE A 47 11.12 -8.92 7.40
N PHE A 48 9.88 -9.22 7.78
CA PHE A 48 9.47 -10.56 8.18
C PHE A 48 9.52 -11.57 7.04
N SER A 49 9.44 -11.12 5.79
CA SER A 49 9.61 -11.99 4.62
C SER A 49 11.07 -12.33 4.29
N GLY A 50 12.05 -11.69 4.96
CA GLY A 50 13.47 -11.89 4.70
C GLY A 50 13.94 -11.42 3.31
N LEU A 51 13.14 -10.60 2.61
CA LEU A 51 13.49 -10.13 1.27
C LEU A 51 14.54 -9.00 1.37
N ASN A 52 15.38 -8.88 0.34
CA ASN A 52 16.42 -7.86 0.31
C ASN A 52 15.85 -6.46 -0.01
N TRP A 53 16.69 -5.44 -0.03
CA TRP A 53 16.23 -4.06 -0.27
C TRP A 53 15.96 -3.78 -1.75
N THR A 54 16.46 -4.64 -2.65
CA THR A 54 16.23 -4.51 -4.10
C THR A 54 14.79 -4.81 -4.48
N THR A 55 13.98 -5.40 -3.59
CA THR A 55 12.54 -5.59 -3.82
C THR A 55 11.69 -4.36 -3.51
N ILE A 56 12.24 -3.34 -2.83
CA ILE A 56 11.49 -2.13 -2.42
C ILE A 56 10.78 -1.45 -3.61
N PRO A 57 11.41 -1.24 -4.79
CA PRO A 57 10.73 -0.65 -5.94
C PRO A 57 9.47 -1.42 -6.37
N LEU A 58 9.50 -2.75 -6.35
CA LEU A 58 8.35 -3.59 -6.70
C LEU A 58 7.22 -3.45 -5.66
N LEU A 59 7.57 -3.34 -4.38
CA LEU A 59 6.60 -3.14 -3.31
C LEU A 59 5.97 -1.75 -3.38
N VAL A 60 6.74 -0.71 -3.72
CA VAL A 60 6.23 0.64 -3.96
C VAL A 60 5.26 0.66 -5.14
N LEU A 61 5.58 -0.03 -6.24
CA LEU A 61 4.66 -0.16 -7.37
C LEU A 61 3.36 -0.86 -6.97
N SER A 62 3.44 -1.92 -6.17
CA SER A 62 2.27 -2.62 -5.65
C SER A 62 1.42 -1.74 -4.71
N ASP A 63 2.06 -0.97 -3.82
CA ASP A 63 1.42 -0.02 -2.92
C ASP A 63 0.62 1.03 -3.70
N ILE A 64 1.27 1.68 -4.67
CA ILE A 64 0.63 2.67 -5.54
C ILE A 64 -0.53 2.05 -6.33
N ALA A 65 -0.33 0.85 -6.89
CA ALA A 65 -1.37 0.14 -7.63
C ALA A 65 -2.60 -0.15 -6.74
N GLY A 66 -2.40 -0.61 -5.51
CA GLY A 66 -3.47 -0.83 -4.54
C GLY A 66 -4.18 0.47 -4.15
N GLN A 67 -3.44 1.56 -3.91
CA GLN A 67 -4.02 2.86 -3.57
C GLN A 67 -4.83 3.48 -4.73
N ILE A 68 -4.44 3.24 -5.98
CA ILE A 68 -5.18 3.67 -7.16
C ILE A 68 -6.42 2.80 -7.36
N ALA A 69 -6.27 1.47 -7.33
CA ALA A 69 -7.37 0.52 -7.50
C ALA A 69 -8.45 0.71 -6.43
N GLY A 70 -8.05 0.79 -5.17
CA GLY A 70 -8.96 1.08 -4.06
C GLY A 70 -9.69 2.41 -4.20
N GLY A 71 -9.02 3.44 -4.72
CA GLY A 71 -9.64 4.73 -4.99
C GLY A 71 -10.63 4.72 -6.16
N LYS A 72 -10.52 3.74 -7.07
CA LYS A 72 -11.49 3.54 -8.16
C LYS A 72 -12.76 2.83 -7.69
N LEU A 73 -12.71 2.00 -6.64
CA LEU A 73 -13.89 1.30 -6.09
C LEU A 73 -15.00 2.25 -5.58
N ARG A 74 -14.68 3.53 -5.37
CA ARG A 74 -15.64 4.58 -5.01
C ARG A 74 -16.31 5.24 -6.22
N LYS A 75 -15.65 5.27 -7.37
CA LYS A 75 -16.13 5.95 -8.58
C LYS A 75 -16.99 5.02 -9.41
#